data_AF-A0A961CGG8-F1
#
_entry.id   AF-A0A961CGG8-F1
#
_cell.length_a   1.000
_cell.length_b   1.000
_cell.length_c   1.000
_cell.angle_alpha   90.00
_cell.angle_beta   90.00
_cell.angle_gamma   90.00
#
_symmetry.space_group_name_H-M   'P 1'
#
loop_
_entity.id
_entity.type
_entity.pdbx_description
1 polymer ?
#
loop_
_entity_poly.entity_id
_entity_poly.type
_entity_poly.pdbx_seq_one_letter_code
_entity_poly.pdbx_strand_id
1 'polypeptide(L)'
;MTDLLAATALDDDRPTEVAAAAATCVVLDTSVLIADPEAVYAFAHADAVIPLVVIEELDQHKSRVDDVGRSAREVIRTLEDLRVANGGDIREPVRLPGGGTIRIETNGLMLDEVAAKGLDPALPDNRILAAALGQARSVPTTVVSNDAALRIKAAQVGLGAAEHVRRRAASDDEQRRRGWAPVEVSADVVDLLYASPAGVELAELGSFGAAVDAAVGPNGYGALRAGSQSVLARRTGDRLVPLRGHLEAWGLRPRSKEQSFALDLLLDPDVRVVALDGMAGTGKTILALAAGLEQVMESRAFDKLAIYRPVVPVGKAELGFLPGGLEEKLDPWMTAVHDALVALTESRSHADARVVLDEMTERDKLSLEAVTYLRGRSLHGTFVIVDEAQNLEPTTLKT
;
A
#
# COMPACT_ATOMS: atom_id res chain seq x y z
N MET A 1 -6.02 15.98 -17.80
CA MET A 1 -6.50 17.38 -17.95
C MET A 1 -6.40 18.07 -16.60
N THR A 2 -5.17 18.42 -16.21
CA THR A 2 -4.93 19.59 -15.37
C THR A 2 -4.77 20.74 -16.37
N ASP A 3 -5.89 21.17 -16.95
CA ASP A 3 -5.98 22.40 -17.72
C ASP A 3 -6.78 23.36 -16.87
N LEU A 4 -6.08 24.22 -16.14
CA LEU A 4 -6.62 25.51 -15.76
C LEU A 4 -5.89 26.50 -16.66
N LEU A 5 -6.64 26.99 -17.66
CA LEU A 5 -6.31 27.97 -18.72
C LEU A 5 -6.15 27.40 -20.14
N ALA A 6 -7.24 26.90 -20.72
CA ALA A 6 -7.39 26.84 -22.17
C ALA A 6 -8.78 27.38 -22.59
N ALA A 7 -8.81 28.62 -23.10
CA ALA A 7 -9.90 29.09 -23.95
C ALA A 7 -9.39 30.23 -24.84
N THR A 8 -9.01 29.90 -26.07
CA THR A 8 -9.59 30.37 -27.35
C THR A 8 -8.57 30.20 -28.47
N ALA A 9 -8.88 29.30 -29.39
CA ALA A 9 -8.15 29.14 -30.64
C ALA A 9 -8.74 30.08 -31.69
N LEU A 10 -7.91 30.92 -32.28
CA LEU A 10 -8.05 31.38 -33.67
C LEU A 10 -6.65 31.40 -34.30
N ASP A 11 -6.55 30.75 -35.46
CA ASP A 11 -5.41 30.73 -36.39
C ASP A 11 -4.72 32.09 -36.53
N ASP A 12 -3.40 32.13 -36.36
CA ASP A 12 -2.50 32.86 -37.26
C ASP A 12 -1.04 32.38 -37.05
N ASP A 13 -0.41 31.96 -38.14
CA ASP A 13 0.94 31.40 -38.21
C ASP A 13 2.00 32.50 -38.04
N ARG A 14 2.46 32.74 -36.81
CA ARG A 14 3.63 33.59 -36.48
C ARG A 14 4.41 33.03 -35.28
N PRO A 15 5.75 33.16 -35.24
CA PRO A 15 6.58 32.58 -34.19
C PRO A 15 6.31 33.28 -32.87
N THR A 16 5.57 32.63 -31.97
CA THR A 16 5.23 33.15 -30.65
C THR A 16 6.38 32.91 -29.67
N GLU A 17 6.98 34.03 -29.28
CA GLU A 17 7.79 34.25 -28.09
C GLU A 17 7.18 33.50 -26.90
N VAL A 18 7.94 32.57 -26.30
CA VAL A 18 7.49 31.75 -25.17
C VAL A 18 7.25 32.67 -23.96
N ALA A 19 5.97 32.99 -23.72
CA ALA A 19 5.56 33.72 -22.53
C ALA A 19 5.96 32.93 -21.28
N ALA A 20 6.77 33.54 -20.41
CA ALA A 20 7.16 32.96 -19.13
C ALA A 20 5.90 32.68 -18.29
N ALA A 21 5.64 31.40 -17.98
CA ALA A 21 4.56 31.01 -17.08
C ALA A 21 4.75 31.71 -15.72
N ALA A 22 3.69 32.32 -15.20
CA ALA A 22 3.72 33.01 -13.91
C ALA A 22 4.19 32.03 -12.81
N ALA A 23 5.17 32.44 -12.01
CA ALA A 23 5.61 31.66 -10.85
C ALA A 23 4.40 31.39 -9.93
N THR A 24 4.23 30.15 -9.49
CA THR A 24 3.15 29.76 -8.58
C THR A 24 3.76 29.16 -7.32
N CYS A 25 3.15 29.44 -6.17
CA CYS A 25 3.60 28.94 -4.87
C CYS A 25 2.63 27.88 -4.36
N VAL A 26 3.18 26.80 -3.81
CA VAL A 26 2.44 25.75 -3.13
C VAL A 26 2.89 25.71 -1.68
N VAL A 27 1.95 25.73 -0.75
CA VAL A 27 2.22 25.57 0.69
C VAL A 27 1.75 24.20 1.12
N LEU A 28 2.69 23.40 1.63
CA LEU A 28 2.44 22.00 1.97
C LEU A 28 2.03 21.86 3.43
N ASP A 29 1.04 21.01 3.64
CA ASP A 29 0.60 20.51 4.94
C ASP A 29 1.28 19.17 5.29
N THR A 30 1.40 18.88 6.58
CA THR A 30 1.90 17.62 7.14
C THR A 30 1.11 16.42 6.62
N SER A 31 -0.21 16.54 6.47
CA SER A 31 -1.06 15.44 5.97
C SER A 31 -0.66 14.96 4.56
N VAL A 32 -0.12 15.85 3.73
CA VAL A 32 0.35 15.54 2.38
C VAL A 32 1.67 14.79 2.43
N LEU A 33 2.62 15.31 3.21
CA LEU A 33 3.95 14.71 3.35
C LEU A 33 3.90 13.34 4.05
N ILE A 34 2.96 13.13 4.97
CA ILE A 34 2.70 11.83 5.59
C ILE A 34 2.08 10.85 4.60
N ALA A 35 1.10 11.29 3.82
CA ALA A 35 0.41 10.43 2.86
C ALA A 35 1.30 10.07 1.65
N ASP A 36 2.19 10.95 1.26
CA ASP A 36 3.10 10.78 0.13
C ASP A 36 4.46 11.45 0.43
N PRO A 37 5.45 10.70 0.97
CA PRO A 37 6.79 11.23 1.25
C PRO A 37 7.49 11.85 0.04
N GLU A 38 7.14 11.40 -1.17
CA GLU A 38 7.67 11.91 -2.44
C GLU A 38 7.05 13.25 -2.85
N ALA A 39 6.02 13.74 -2.14
CA ALA A 39 5.38 15.02 -2.43
C ALA A 39 6.35 16.21 -2.35
N VAL A 40 7.47 16.05 -1.62
CA VAL A 40 8.63 16.97 -1.63
C VAL A 40 9.09 17.30 -3.06
N TYR A 41 8.95 16.35 -4.00
CA TYR A 41 9.38 16.48 -5.40
C TYR A 41 8.24 16.66 -6.40
N ALA A 42 6.98 16.72 -5.96
CA ALA A 42 5.82 16.62 -6.86
C ALA A 42 5.54 17.91 -7.67
N PHE A 43 6.20 19.02 -7.36
CA PHE A 43 5.83 20.37 -7.84
C PHE A 43 6.85 20.96 -8.82
N ALA A 44 7.01 20.32 -9.99
CA ALA A 44 8.01 20.66 -11.01
C ALA A 44 7.95 22.10 -11.57
N HIS A 45 6.83 22.81 -11.40
CA HIS A 45 6.59 24.16 -11.94
C HIS A 45 6.17 25.18 -10.87
N ALA A 46 6.40 24.88 -9.59
CA ALA A 46 6.04 25.75 -8.49
C ALA A 46 7.14 25.83 -7.43
N ASP A 47 7.05 26.87 -6.60
CA ASP A 47 7.86 27.01 -5.40
C ASP A 47 7.12 26.36 -4.22
N ALA A 48 7.61 25.21 -3.79
CA ALA A 48 7.08 24.48 -2.65
C ALA A 48 7.60 25.10 -1.33
N VAL A 49 6.67 25.44 -0.46
CA VAL A 49 6.94 26.06 0.83
C VAL A 49 6.43 25.13 1.91
N ILE A 50 7.34 24.70 2.80
CA ILE A 50 7.01 23.93 3.99
C ILE A 50 7.03 24.88 5.18
N PRO A 51 5.88 25.22 5.80
CA PRO A 51 5.87 25.99 7.04
C PRO A 51 6.64 25.28 8.14
N LEU A 52 7.37 26.02 8.99
CA LEU A 52 8.14 25.40 10.08
C LEU A 52 7.30 24.50 11.00
N VAL A 53 6.03 24.85 11.22
CA VAL A 53 5.11 24.04 12.03
C VAL A 53 4.92 22.62 11.47
N VAL A 54 5.02 22.43 10.16
CA VAL A 54 4.95 21.10 9.52
C VAL A 54 6.17 20.27 9.91
N ILE A 55 7.34 20.88 10.04
CA ILE A 55 8.54 20.20 10.55
C ILE A 55 8.34 19.78 12.01
N GLU A 56 7.75 20.66 12.84
CA GLU A 56 7.42 20.36 14.23
C GLU A 56 6.45 19.16 14.34
N GLU A 57 5.43 19.08 13.47
CA GLU A 57 4.47 17.98 13.43
C GLU A 57 5.10 16.67 12.92
N LEU A 58 5.91 16.73 11.85
CA LEU A 58 6.66 15.57 11.37
C LEU A 58 7.58 15.01 12.47
N ASP A 59 8.23 15.88 13.25
CA ASP A 59 9.09 15.47 14.36
C ASP A 59 8.31 14.73 15.45
N GLN A 60 7.11 15.18 15.78
CA GLN A 60 6.23 14.48 16.72
C GLN A 60 5.81 13.11 16.18
N HIS A 61 5.54 13.02 14.88
CA HIS A 61 5.11 11.78 14.22
C HIS A 61 6.22 10.74 14.03
N LYS A 62 7.51 11.14 13.98
CA LYS A 62 8.64 10.22 13.75
C LYS A 62 8.78 9.10 14.80
N SER A 63 8.20 9.30 15.99
CA SER A 63 8.23 8.34 17.10
C SER A 63 7.23 7.19 16.92
N ARG A 64 6.29 7.31 15.97
CA ARG A 64 5.30 6.28 15.70
C ARG A 64 5.93 5.08 14.99
N VAL A 65 5.32 3.91 15.21
CA VAL A 65 5.77 2.61 14.68
C VAL A 65 4.98 2.19 13.44
N ASP A 66 3.96 2.97 13.06
CA ASP A 66 3.10 2.74 11.90
C ASP A 66 3.65 3.41 10.63
N ASP A 67 2.93 3.26 9.51
CA ASP A 67 3.26 3.90 8.23
C ASP A 67 3.37 5.43 8.34
N VAL A 68 2.59 6.05 9.23
CA VAL A 68 2.68 7.50 9.50
C VAL A 68 4.07 7.86 10.05
N GLY A 69 4.58 7.09 11.01
CA GLY A 69 5.93 7.28 11.54
C GLY A 69 7.03 7.01 10.51
N ARG A 70 6.85 6.00 9.65
CA ARG A 70 7.75 5.71 8.53
C ARG A 70 7.83 6.90 7.56
N SER A 71 6.68 7.37 7.07
CA SER A 71 6.58 8.51 6.16
C SER A 71 7.23 9.77 6.75
N ALA A 72 6.95 10.07 8.02
CA ALA A 72 7.55 11.22 8.69
C ALA A 72 9.09 11.13 8.74
N ARG A 73 9.65 9.95 9.06
CA ARG A 73 11.11 9.73 9.06
C ARG A 73 11.72 9.88 7.67
N GLU A 74 11.04 9.41 6.64
CA GLU A 74 11.50 9.51 5.24
C GLU A 74 11.52 10.96 4.76
N VAL A 75 10.47 11.73 5.04
CA VAL A 75 10.41 13.16 4.73
C VAL A 75 11.50 13.93 5.47
N ILE A 76 11.67 13.70 6.78
CA ILE A 76 12.72 14.35 7.57
C ILE A 76 14.12 14.04 7.01
N ARG A 77 14.39 12.77 6.66
CA ARG A 77 15.66 12.38 6.02
C ARG A 77 15.85 13.11 4.70
N THR A 78 14.82 13.18 3.87
CA THR A 78 14.87 13.87 2.58
C THR A 78 15.18 15.36 2.74
N LEU A 79 14.53 16.03 3.69
CA LEU A 79 14.79 17.44 3.98
C LEU A 79 16.19 17.67 4.57
N GLU A 80 16.68 16.74 5.40
CA GLU A 80 18.05 16.78 5.92
C GLU A 80 19.09 16.61 4.80
N ASP A 81 18.87 15.68 3.88
CA ASP A 81 19.76 15.47 2.72
C ASP A 81 19.79 16.73 1.83
N LEU A 82 18.63 17.34 1.57
CA LEU A 82 18.54 18.62 0.85
C LEU A 82 19.27 19.75 1.59
N ARG A 83 19.12 19.83 2.91
CA ARG A 83 19.79 20.83 3.75
C ARG A 83 21.31 20.67 3.71
N VAL A 84 21.82 19.46 3.88
CA VAL A 84 23.25 19.18 3.83
C VAL A 84 23.81 19.48 2.44
N ALA A 85 23.11 19.08 1.38
CA ALA A 85 23.53 19.33 -0.01
C ALA A 85 23.59 20.83 -0.36
N ASN A 86 22.83 21.68 0.34
CA ASN A 86 22.73 23.12 0.06
C ASN A 86 23.40 23.99 1.13
N GLY A 87 24.48 23.49 1.75
CA GLY A 87 25.31 24.30 2.66
C GLY A 87 24.75 24.43 4.08
N GLY A 88 23.82 23.54 4.45
CA GLY A 88 23.27 23.44 5.80
C GLY A 88 21.99 24.25 6.03
N ASP A 89 21.43 24.87 5.00
CA ASP A 89 20.26 25.74 5.08
C ASP A 89 19.28 25.51 3.90
N ILE A 90 17.99 25.59 4.18
CA ILE A 90 16.89 25.51 3.19
C ILE A 90 15.83 26.59 3.43
N ARG A 91 16.20 27.72 4.06
CA ARG A 91 15.34 28.91 4.15
C ARG A 91 15.16 29.60 2.80
N GLU A 92 16.24 29.66 2.02
CA GLU A 92 16.22 30.12 0.64
C GLU A 92 15.74 29.00 -0.31
N PRO A 93 15.06 29.32 -1.42
CA PRO A 93 14.59 28.33 -2.39
C PRO A 93 15.72 27.45 -2.93
N VAL A 94 15.62 26.14 -2.72
CA VAL A 94 16.53 25.11 -3.26
C VAL A 94 15.91 24.50 -4.51
N ARG A 95 16.67 24.42 -5.61
CA ARG A 95 16.21 23.82 -6.86
C ARG A 95 16.19 22.30 -6.78
N LEU A 96 15.08 21.69 -7.20
CA LEU A 96 14.90 20.24 -7.17
C LEU A 96 15.27 19.57 -8.52
N PRO A 97 15.69 18.29 -8.52
CA PRO A 97 16.06 17.57 -9.74
C PRO A 97 14.93 17.51 -10.80
N GLY A 98 13.67 17.45 -10.37
CA GLY A 98 12.48 17.38 -11.24
C GLY A 98 11.95 18.74 -11.72
N GLY A 99 12.61 19.84 -11.38
CA GLY A 99 12.09 21.20 -11.56
C GLY A 99 11.43 21.74 -10.30
N GLY A 100 11.09 23.04 -10.32
CA GLY A 100 10.56 23.75 -9.14
C GLY A 100 11.62 24.01 -8.07
N THR A 101 11.17 24.57 -6.95
CA THR A 101 12.01 24.80 -5.78
C THR A 101 11.33 24.34 -4.50
N ILE A 102 12.12 24.15 -3.43
CA ILE A 102 11.60 23.91 -2.10
C ILE A 102 12.31 24.77 -1.05
N ARG A 103 11.59 25.18 -0.02
CA ARG A 103 12.15 25.86 1.15
C ARG A 103 11.30 25.68 2.41
N ILE A 104 11.91 25.90 3.56
CA ILE A 104 11.21 26.00 4.85
C ILE A 104 10.91 27.46 5.17
N GLU A 105 9.65 27.78 5.45
CA GLU A 105 9.20 29.13 5.82
C GLU A 105 9.11 29.30 7.34
N THR A 106 9.86 30.27 7.86
CA THR A 106 9.94 30.59 9.30
C THR A 106 9.47 32.00 9.66
N ASN A 107 9.46 32.95 8.71
CA ASN A 107 9.42 34.39 9.01
C ASN A 107 8.16 35.10 8.46
N GLY A 108 7.51 34.54 7.45
CA GLY A 108 6.36 35.15 6.76
C GLY A 108 4.98 34.77 7.32
N LEU A 109 4.84 34.49 8.62
CA LEU A 109 3.56 34.06 9.19
C LEU A 109 2.62 35.25 9.44
N MET A 110 1.51 35.35 8.70
CA MET A 110 0.46 36.36 8.90
C MET A 110 -0.49 35.98 10.06
N LEU A 111 0.05 35.78 11.26
CA LEU A 111 -0.72 35.32 12.44
C LEU A 111 -1.83 36.31 12.82
N ASP A 112 -1.57 37.61 12.72
CA ASP A 112 -2.56 38.66 13.03
C ASP A 112 -3.75 38.63 12.06
N GLU A 113 -3.52 38.33 10.78
CA GLU A 113 -4.61 38.22 9.80
C GLU A 113 -5.47 36.98 10.03
N VAL A 114 -4.85 35.86 10.40
CA VAL A 114 -5.55 34.64 10.79
C VAL A 114 -6.40 34.90 12.04
N ALA A 115 -5.86 35.58 13.05
CA ALA A 115 -6.59 36.00 14.24
C ALA A 115 -7.76 36.95 13.93
N ALA A 116 -7.54 37.94 13.05
CA ALA A 116 -8.58 38.87 12.61
C ALA A 116 -9.74 38.17 11.87
N LYS A 117 -9.49 36.99 11.29
CA LYS A 117 -10.50 36.12 10.67
C LYS A 117 -11.15 35.12 11.63
N GLY A 118 -10.89 35.25 12.93
CA GLY A 118 -11.52 34.44 13.98
C GLY A 118 -10.89 33.07 14.19
N LEU A 119 -9.67 32.84 13.68
CA LEU A 119 -8.92 31.60 13.85
C LEU A 119 -7.84 31.77 14.93
N ASP A 120 -7.67 30.76 15.79
CA ASP A 120 -6.64 30.78 16.83
C ASP A 120 -5.23 30.57 16.24
N PRO A 121 -4.32 31.56 16.29
CA PRO A 121 -2.98 31.44 15.72
C PRO A 121 -2.07 30.45 16.45
N ALA A 122 -2.45 29.95 17.63
CA ALA A 122 -1.70 28.92 18.35
C ALA A 122 -1.87 27.52 17.74
N LEU A 123 -2.95 27.29 16.99
CA LEU A 123 -3.22 25.99 16.38
C LEU A 123 -2.31 25.75 15.16
N PRO A 124 -1.72 24.54 15.01
CA PRO A 124 -0.82 24.22 13.91
C PRO A 124 -1.40 24.49 12.51
N ASP A 125 -2.62 24.00 12.23
CA ASP A 125 -3.39 24.30 11.01
C ASP A 125 -3.37 25.79 10.65
N ASN A 126 -3.58 26.64 11.65
CA ASN A 126 -3.73 28.07 11.45
C ASN A 126 -2.38 28.75 11.22
N ARG A 127 -1.28 28.17 11.72
CA ARG A 127 0.10 28.57 11.38
C ARG A 127 0.44 28.22 9.93
N ILE A 128 -0.06 27.09 9.40
CA ILE A 128 0.06 26.73 7.98
C ILE A 128 -0.67 27.78 7.10
N LEU A 129 -1.90 28.14 7.47
CA LEU A 129 -2.66 29.18 6.76
C LEU A 129 -1.97 30.56 6.84
N ALA A 130 -1.38 30.89 7.99
CA ALA A 130 -0.63 32.13 8.17
C ALA A 130 0.60 32.21 7.24
N ALA A 131 1.32 31.09 7.06
CA ALA A 131 2.42 31.01 6.10
C ALA A 131 1.92 31.23 4.66
N ALA A 132 0.79 30.61 4.30
CA ALA A 132 0.22 30.73 2.97
C ALA A 132 -0.31 32.12 2.64
N LEU A 133 -0.95 32.80 3.60
CA LEU A 133 -1.32 34.22 3.46
C LEU A 133 -0.09 35.11 3.23
N GLY A 134 1.03 34.80 3.91
CA GLY A 134 2.29 35.50 3.70
C GLY A 134 2.80 35.38 2.26
N GLN A 135 2.75 34.18 1.69
CA GLN A 135 3.15 33.94 0.30
C GLN A 135 2.21 34.59 -0.72
N ALA A 136 0.90 34.54 -0.44
CA ALA A 136 -0.16 35.07 -1.29
C ALA A 136 -0.04 36.59 -1.55
N ARG A 137 0.73 37.32 -0.73
CA ARG A 137 1.00 38.75 -0.95
C ARG A 137 1.91 39.02 -2.16
N SER A 138 2.74 38.06 -2.54
CA SER A 138 3.76 38.23 -3.57
C SER A 138 3.52 37.36 -4.80
N VAL A 139 2.99 36.15 -4.60
CA VAL A 139 2.85 35.13 -5.63
C VAL A 139 1.50 34.44 -5.47
N PRO A 140 0.81 34.03 -6.55
CA PRO A 140 -0.36 33.16 -6.44
C PRO A 140 -0.03 31.91 -5.62
N THR A 141 -0.75 31.70 -4.51
CA THR A 141 -0.47 30.63 -3.56
C THR A 141 -1.65 29.68 -3.41
N THR A 142 -1.36 28.37 -3.45
CA THR A 142 -2.31 27.31 -3.14
C THR A 142 -1.85 26.51 -1.93
N VAL A 143 -2.74 26.31 -0.96
CA VAL A 143 -2.54 25.36 0.14
C VAL A 143 -2.84 23.95 -0.37
N VAL A 144 -1.92 23.03 -0.20
CA VAL A 144 -2.14 21.62 -0.54
C VAL A 144 -2.24 20.82 0.76
N SER A 145 -3.41 20.22 0.98
CA SER A 145 -3.73 19.45 2.19
C SER A 145 -4.68 18.32 1.86
N ASN A 146 -4.49 17.15 2.46
CA ASN A 146 -5.44 16.03 2.36
C ASN A 146 -6.59 16.14 3.38
N ASP A 147 -6.47 17.01 4.39
CA ASP A 147 -7.56 17.32 5.30
C ASP A 147 -8.57 18.30 4.68
N ALA A 148 -9.81 17.85 4.53
CA ALA A 148 -10.90 18.69 4.03
C ALA A 148 -11.18 19.90 4.94
N ALA A 149 -10.99 19.77 6.26
CA ALA A 149 -11.23 20.87 7.19
C ALA A 149 -10.22 22.00 6.98
N LEU A 150 -8.93 21.68 6.83
CA LEU A 150 -7.90 22.68 6.50
C LEU A 150 -8.17 23.36 5.15
N ARG A 151 -8.59 22.61 4.13
CA ARG A 151 -8.98 23.18 2.82
C ARG A 151 -10.18 24.12 2.92
N ILE A 152 -11.19 23.79 3.73
CA ILE A 152 -12.34 24.68 3.99
C ILE A 152 -11.87 25.96 4.70
N LYS A 153 -11.03 25.85 5.73
CA LYS A 153 -10.48 27.03 6.44
C LYS A 153 -9.67 27.92 5.49
N ALA A 154 -8.83 27.34 4.63
CA ALA A 154 -8.06 28.05 3.60
C ALA A 154 -8.97 28.89 2.68
N ALA A 155 -10.07 28.30 2.19
CA ALA A 155 -11.05 29.02 1.38
C ALA A 155 -11.71 30.18 2.14
N GLN A 156 -12.06 30.00 3.43
CA GLN A 156 -12.64 31.07 4.25
C GLN A 156 -11.67 32.23 4.49
N VAL A 157 -10.36 31.98 4.48
CA VAL A 157 -9.35 33.04 4.58
C VAL A 157 -8.91 33.60 3.24
N GLY A 158 -9.53 33.19 2.13
CA GLY A 158 -9.29 33.73 0.79
C GLY A 158 -8.10 33.11 0.05
N LEU A 159 -7.66 31.92 0.48
CA LEU A 159 -6.60 31.15 -0.20
C LEU A 159 -7.20 30.10 -1.14
N GLY A 160 -6.49 29.83 -2.24
CA GLY A 160 -6.73 28.62 -3.02
C GLY A 160 -6.33 27.38 -2.20
N ALA A 161 -7.10 26.31 -2.31
CA ALA A 161 -6.77 25.05 -1.65
C ALA A 161 -7.05 23.84 -2.56
N ALA A 162 -6.16 22.86 -2.54
CA ALA A 162 -6.25 21.65 -3.33
C ALA A 162 -5.89 20.41 -2.49
N GLU A 163 -6.48 19.28 -2.85
CA GLU A 163 -6.06 17.98 -2.33
C GLU A 163 -4.80 17.50 -3.06
N HIS A 164 -3.89 16.82 -2.36
CA HIS A 164 -2.74 16.22 -3.02
C HIS A 164 -3.18 14.95 -3.73
N VAL A 165 -3.24 15.03 -5.05
CA VAL A 165 -3.43 13.85 -5.89
C VAL A 165 -2.05 13.38 -6.34
N ARG A 166 -1.59 12.28 -5.76
CA ARG A 166 -0.37 11.60 -6.22
C ARG A 166 -0.49 11.36 -7.72
N ARG A 167 0.27 12.11 -8.51
CA ARG A 167 0.37 11.88 -9.94
C ARG A 167 1.21 10.61 -10.08
N ARG A 168 0.52 9.45 -10.15
CA ARG A 168 1.16 8.17 -10.45
C ARG A 168 2.01 8.38 -11.69
N ALA A 169 3.33 8.27 -11.56
CA ALA A 169 4.15 8.08 -12.73
C ALA A 169 3.59 6.84 -13.43
N ALA A 170 3.43 6.89 -14.76
CA ALA A 170 2.98 5.73 -15.53
C ALA A 170 3.83 4.47 -15.25
N SER A 171 5.04 4.65 -14.72
CA SER A 171 5.96 3.59 -14.26
C SER A 171 5.54 2.87 -12.97
N ASP A 172 4.75 3.47 -12.07
CA ASP A 172 4.36 2.80 -10.81
C ASP A 172 3.33 1.67 -11.05
N ASP A 173 2.43 1.87 -12.01
CA ASP A 173 1.51 0.82 -12.48
C ASP A 173 2.26 -0.28 -13.26
N GLU A 174 3.42 0.03 -13.84
CA GLU A 174 4.30 -0.93 -14.52
C GLU A 174 5.14 -1.76 -13.52
N GLN A 175 5.48 -1.16 -12.36
CA GLN A 175 6.22 -1.83 -11.27
C GLN A 175 5.32 -2.73 -10.40
N ARG A 176 4.06 -2.34 -10.13
CA ARG A 176 3.06 -3.25 -9.54
C ARG A 176 2.41 -4.09 -10.63
N ARG A 177 3.18 -5.00 -11.24
CA ARG A 177 2.60 -6.04 -12.09
C ARG A 177 1.54 -6.77 -11.28
N ARG A 178 0.27 -6.57 -11.64
CA ARG A 178 -0.83 -7.37 -11.12
C ARG A 178 -0.44 -8.82 -11.41
N GLY A 179 -0.55 -9.71 -10.42
CA GLY A 179 -0.27 -11.14 -10.59
C GLY A 179 -1.20 -11.83 -11.60
N TRP A 180 -2.05 -11.08 -12.30
CA TRP A 180 -2.91 -11.56 -13.36
C TRP A 180 -3.18 -10.47 -14.42
N ALA A 181 -3.51 -10.89 -15.64
CA ALA A 181 -3.87 -10.01 -16.74
C ALA A 181 -5.08 -10.55 -17.53
N PRO A 182 -5.99 -9.68 -18.02
CA PRO A 182 -6.96 -10.07 -19.03
C PRO A 182 -6.26 -10.24 -20.39
N VAL A 183 -6.62 -11.27 -21.15
CA VAL A 183 -6.07 -11.51 -22.50
C VAL A 183 -7.20 -11.89 -23.44
N GLU A 184 -7.36 -11.16 -24.54
CA GLU A 184 -8.32 -11.52 -25.58
C GLU A 184 -7.70 -12.61 -26.48
N VAL A 185 -8.46 -13.69 -26.69
CA VAL A 185 -8.06 -14.86 -27.47
C VAL A 185 -9.20 -15.36 -28.35
N SER A 186 -8.95 -16.36 -29.20
CA SER A 186 -10.01 -17.04 -29.94
C SER A 186 -10.79 -18.03 -29.08
N ALA A 187 -12.01 -18.37 -29.50
CA ALA A 187 -12.83 -19.40 -28.86
C ALA A 187 -12.10 -20.77 -28.84
N ASP A 188 -11.39 -21.12 -29.92
CA ASP A 188 -10.60 -22.35 -30.01
C ASP A 188 -9.55 -22.47 -28.90
N VAL A 189 -8.91 -21.35 -28.50
CA VAL A 189 -7.95 -21.35 -27.38
C VAL A 189 -8.64 -21.64 -26.05
N VAL A 190 -9.83 -21.05 -25.84
CA VAL A 190 -10.62 -21.30 -24.63
C VAL A 190 -11.06 -22.76 -24.58
N ASP A 191 -11.57 -23.30 -25.68
CA ASP A 191 -12.00 -24.69 -25.80
C ASP A 191 -10.83 -25.67 -25.62
N LEU A 192 -9.66 -25.36 -26.19
CA LEU A 192 -8.42 -26.14 -26.02
C LEU A 192 -7.99 -26.22 -24.55
N LEU A 193 -8.05 -25.10 -23.82
CA LEU A 193 -7.73 -25.07 -22.39
C LEU A 193 -8.74 -25.88 -21.57
N TYR A 194 -10.03 -25.77 -21.86
CA TYR A 194 -11.05 -26.61 -21.19
C TYR A 194 -10.88 -28.10 -21.49
N ALA A 195 -10.45 -28.45 -22.70
CA ALA A 195 -10.16 -29.83 -23.10
C ALA A 195 -8.86 -30.39 -22.50
N SER A 196 -7.98 -29.53 -21.96
CA SER A 196 -6.63 -29.88 -21.51
C SER A 196 -6.40 -29.54 -20.02
N PRO A 197 -6.92 -30.34 -19.06
CA PRO A 197 -6.80 -30.06 -17.62
C PRO A 197 -5.38 -30.09 -17.05
N ALA A 198 -4.41 -30.64 -17.80
CA ALA A 198 -2.99 -30.64 -17.46
C ALA A 198 -2.25 -29.39 -17.97
N GLY A 199 -2.95 -28.53 -18.71
CA GLY A 199 -2.41 -27.33 -19.33
C GLY A 199 -1.89 -27.53 -20.75
N VAL A 200 -1.71 -26.41 -21.43
CA VAL A 200 -1.34 -26.29 -22.84
C VAL A 200 -0.03 -25.51 -22.93
N GLU A 201 0.93 -25.95 -23.75
CA GLU A 201 2.16 -25.18 -23.97
C GLU A 201 1.84 -23.85 -24.67
N LEU A 202 2.53 -22.77 -24.30
CA LEU A 202 2.32 -21.45 -24.91
C LEU A 202 2.51 -21.47 -26.43
N ALA A 203 3.41 -22.31 -26.93
CA ALA A 203 3.65 -22.50 -28.35
C ALA A 203 2.45 -23.11 -29.10
N GLU A 204 1.61 -23.89 -28.42
CA GLU A 204 0.41 -24.51 -28.98
C GLU A 204 -0.76 -23.51 -29.11
N LEU A 205 -0.66 -22.33 -28.49
CA LEU A 205 -1.67 -21.26 -28.58
C LEU A 205 -1.60 -20.45 -29.89
N GLY A 206 -0.73 -20.85 -30.82
CA GLY A 206 -0.57 -20.20 -32.12
C GLY A 206 -0.21 -18.72 -31.99
N SER A 207 -0.92 -17.85 -32.71
CA SER A 207 -0.67 -16.40 -32.69
C SER A 207 -0.90 -15.74 -31.33
N PHE A 208 -1.57 -16.41 -30.39
CA PHE A 208 -1.84 -15.86 -29.05
C PHE A 208 -0.73 -16.17 -28.04
N GLY A 209 0.15 -17.14 -28.32
CA GLY A 209 1.20 -17.57 -27.39
C GLY A 209 2.11 -16.42 -26.93
N ALA A 210 2.59 -15.61 -27.87
CA ALA A 210 3.45 -14.46 -27.56
C ALA A 210 2.74 -13.36 -26.76
N ALA A 211 1.46 -13.12 -27.03
CA ALA A 211 0.66 -12.13 -26.29
C ALA A 211 0.41 -12.59 -24.84
N VAL A 212 0.11 -13.87 -24.65
CA VAL A 212 -0.03 -14.49 -23.32
C VAL A 212 1.29 -14.46 -22.57
N ASP A 213 2.41 -14.84 -23.21
CA ASP A 213 3.75 -14.83 -22.60
C ASP A 213 4.14 -13.43 -22.10
N ALA A 214 3.88 -12.40 -22.90
CA ALA A 214 4.14 -11.01 -22.53
C ALA A 214 3.24 -10.50 -21.39
N ALA A 215 1.97 -10.93 -21.36
CA ALA A 215 0.99 -10.44 -20.40
C ALA A 215 0.99 -11.19 -19.06
N VAL A 216 1.31 -12.49 -19.07
CA VAL A 216 1.20 -13.38 -17.92
C VAL A 216 2.58 -13.89 -17.54
N GLY A 217 3.14 -13.33 -16.48
CA GLY A 217 4.43 -13.77 -15.93
C GLY A 217 4.39 -15.14 -15.27
N PRO A 218 5.54 -15.69 -14.85
CA PRO A 218 5.61 -16.95 -14.09
C PRO A 218 4.73 -16.91 -12.84
N ASN A 219 3.94 -17.97 -12.60
CA ASN A 219 2.91 -18.04 -11.56
C ASN A 219 1.83 -16.94 -11.64
N GLY A 220 1.80 -16.18 -12.73
CA GLY A 220 0.76 -15.22 -13.02
C GLY A 220 -0.47 -15.91 -13.61
N TYR A 221 -1.60 -15.21 -13.57
CA TYR A 221 -2.87 -15.71 -14.09
C TYR A 221 -3.34 -14.95 -15.33
N GLY A 222 -3.82 -15.66 -16.33
CA GLY A 222 -4.57 -15.11 -17.45
C GLY A 222 -6.06 -15.23 -17.19
N ALA A 223 -6.80 -14.13 -17.37
CA ALA A 223 -8.24 -14.17 -17.60
C ALA A 223 -8.48 -14.10 -19.12
N LEU A 224 -8.43 -15.26 -19.76
CA LEU A 224 -8.54 -15.39 -21.21
C LEU A 224 -10.00 -15.26 -21.63
N ARG A 225 -10.28 -14.42 -22.62
CA ARG A 225 -11.65 -14.09 -23.06
C ARG A 225 -11.79 -14.24 -24.57
N ALA A 226 -12.93 -14.77 -24.98
CA ALA A 226 -13.33 -14.89 -26.37
C ALA A 226 -14.83 -14.58 -26.47
N GLY A 227 -15.18 -13.30 -26.61
CA GLY A 227 -16.57 -12.85 -26.60
C GLY A 227 -17.29 -13.20 -25.29
N SER A 228 -18.25 -14.13 -25.33
CA SER A 228 -18.98 -14.61 -24.14
C SER A 228 -18.29 -15.76 -23.40
N GLN A 229 -17.26 -16.39 -23.99
CA GLN A 229 -16.50 -17.46 -23.34
C GLN A 229 -15.30 -16.89 -22.61
N SER A 230 -14.92 -17.52 -21.49
CA SER A 230 -13.70 -17.15 -20.77
C SER A 230 -13.15 -18.33 -19.98
N VAL A 231 -11.83 -18.38 -19.81
CA VAL A 231 -11.16 -19.34 -18.93
C VAL A 231 -10.13 -18.60 -18.07
N LEU A 232 -10.06 -19.00 -16.81
CA LEU A 232 -9.00 -18.57 -15.90
C LEU A 232 -7.88 -19.60 -15.97
N ALA A 233 -6.64 -19.18 -16.20
CA ALA A 233 -5.50 -20.09 -16.28
C ALA A 233 -4.28 -19.51 -15.58
N ARG A 234 -3.49 -20.36 -14.92
CA ARG A 234 -2.20 -20.00 -14.34
C ARG A 234 -1.08 -20.36 -15.30
N ARG A 235 -0.05 -19.53 -15.39
CA ARG A 235 1.20 -19.90 -16.07
C ARG A 235 2.13 -20.64 -15.12
N THR A 236 2.48 -21.87 -15.49
CA THR A 236 3.47 -22.71 -14.79
C THR A 236 4.55 -23.11 -15.80
N GLY A 237 5.71 -22.44 -15.71
CA GLY A 237 6.74 -22.54 -16.76
C GLY A 237 6.24 -21.99 -18.10
N ASP A 238 6.34 -22.81 -19.15
CA ASP A 238 5.85 -22.49 -20.50
C ASP A 238 4.45 -23.04 -20.79
N ARG A 239 3.72 -23.48 -19.74
CA ARG A 239 2.35 -23.99 -19.86
C ARG A 239 1.35 -23.03 -19.23
N LEU A 240 0.20 -22.89 -19.88
CA LEU A 240 -1.02 -22.37 -19.26
C LEU A 240 -1.87 -23.52 -18.73
N VAL A 241 -2.08 -23.57 -17.43
CA VAL A 241 -2.90 -24.57 -16.75
C VAL A 241 -4.24 -23.93 -16.38
N PRO A 242 -5.39 -24.43 -16.87
CA PRO A 242 -6.69 -23.89 -16.51
C PRO A 242 -6.97 -24.09 -15.02
N LEU A 243 -7.52 -23.07 -14.36
CA LEU A 243 -7.96 -23.18 -12.97
C LEU A 243 -9.16 -24.11 -12.94
N ARG A 244 -9.05 -25.15 -12.11
CA ARG A 244 -10.13 -26.11 -11.93
C ARG A 244 -11.26 -25.47 -11.14
N GLY A 245 -12.48 -25.91 -11.42
CA GLY A 245 -13.67 -25.45 -10.72
C GLY A 245 -13.66 -25.82 -9.23
N HIS A 246 -14.38 -25.01 -8.44
CA HIS A 246 -14.59 -25.09 -6.99
C HIS A 246 -13.31 -25.37 -6.17
N LEU A 247 -12.35 -24.45 -6.25
CA LEU A 247 -11.30 -24.37 -5.23
C LEU A 247 -11.94 -24.22 -3.85
N GLU A 248 -11.50 -25.06 -2.92
CA GLU A 248 -11.96 -25.05 -1.54
C GLU A 248 -10.77 -25.42 -0.65
N ALA A 249 -10.56 -24.65 0.40
CA ALA A 249 -9.55 -24.94 1.43
C ALA A 249 -10.24 -24.84 2.78
N TRP A 250 -10.19 -25.90 3.57
CA TRP A 250 -10.81 -25.96 4.90
C TRP A 250 -12.28 -25.48 4.92
N GLY A 251 -13.07 -25.84 3.90
CA GLY A 251 -14.47 -25.41 3.75
C GLY A 251 -14.68 -23.99 3.21
N LEU A 252 -13.60 -23.20 3.05
CA LEU A 252 -13.65 -21.85 2.49
C LEU A 252 -13.56 -21.91 0.96
N ARG A 253 -14.54 -21.27 0.30
CA ARG A 253 -14.54 -21.06 -1.17
C ARG A 253 -14.26 -19.60 -1.52
N PRO A 254 -13.47 -19.35 -2.59
CA PRO A 254 -13.24 -17.99 -3.07
C PRO A 254 -14.53 -17.38 -3.64
N ARG A 255 -14.71 -16.08 -3.43
CA ARG A 255 -15.87 -15.29 -3.88
C ARG A 255 -15.57 -14.39 -5.08
N SER A 256 -14.29 -14.26 -5.46
CA SER A 256 -13.84 -13.55 -6.65
C SER A 256 -12.73 -14.32 -7.35
N LYS A 257 -12.44 -13.96 -8.61
CA LYS A 257 -11.33 -14.54 -9.37
C LYS A 257 -9.98 -14.32 -8.69
N GLU A 258 -9.77 -13.15 -8.06
CA GLU A 258 -8.53 -12.82 -7.34
C GLU A 258 -8.36 -13.72 -6.11
N GLN A 259 -9.45 -14.01 -5.39
CA GLN A 259 -9.42 -14.98 -4.29
C GLN A 259 -9.16 -16.39 -4.81
N SER A 260 -9.70 -16.75 -5.98
CA SER A 260 -9.38 -18.04 -6.62
C SER A 260 -7.91 -18.14 -6.98
N PHE A 261 -7.31 -17.08 -7.52
CA PHE A 261 -5.87 -17.03 -7.80
C PHE A 261 -5.04 -17.16 -6.53
N ALA A 262 -5.39 -16.41 -5.48
CA ALA A 262 -4.71 -16.48 -4.20
C ALA A 262 -4.79 -17.89 -3.59
N LEU A 263 -5.97 -18.50 -3.57
CA LEU A 263 -6.18 -19.83 -3.00
C LEU A 263 -5.46 -20.92 -3.81
N ASP A 264 -5.46 -20.81 -5.15
CA ASP A 264 -4.70 -21.72 -6.02
C ASP A 264 -3.19 -21.67 -5.75
N LEU A 265 -2.61 -20.46 -5.61
CA LEU A 265 -1.19 -20.31 -5.21
C LEU A 265 -0.94 -20.87 -3.81
N LEU A 266 -1.82 -20.57 -2.85
CA LEU A 266 -1.65 -20.98 -1.45
C LEU A 266 -1.80 -22.49 -1.24
N LEU A 267 -2.49 -23.21 -2.12
CA LEU A 267 -2.66 -24.67 -2.07
C LEU A 267 -1.58 -25.42 -2.85
N ASP A 268 -0.72 -24.71 -3.57
CA ASP A 268 0.36 -25.30 -4.37
C ASP A 268 1.68 -25.32 -3.57
N PRO A 269 2.13 -26.49 -3.06
CA PRO A 269 3.34 -26.58 -2.25
C PRO A 269 4.64 -26.30 -3.03
N ASP A 270 4.60 -26.29 -4.37
CA ASP A 270 5.76 -25.93 -5.19
C ASP A 270 6.03 -24.41 -5.16
N VAL A 271 5.03 -23.61 -4.77
CA VAL A 271 5.17 -22.16 -4.57
C VAL A 271 5.61 -21.87 -3.14
N ARG A 272 6.93 -21.76 -2.95
CA ARG A 272 7.52 -21.59 -1.62
C ARG A 272 7.20 -20.27 -0.92
N VAL A 273 6.92 -19.21 -1.66
CA VAL A 273 6.63 -17.88 -1.11
C VAL A 273 5.49 -17.25 -1.89
N VAL A 274 4.42 -16.88 -1.19
CA VAL A 274 3.26 -16.18 -1.75
C VAL A 274 3.12 -14.84 -1.03
N ALA A 275 3.17 -13.75 -1.78
CA ALA A 275 2.88 -12.42 -1.27
C ALA A 275 1.45 -12.03 -1.67
N LEU A 276 0.58 -11.85 -0.68
CA LEU A 276 -0.79 -11.38 -0.89
C LEU A 276 -0.88 -9.89 -0.57
N ASP A 277 -0.92 -9.06 -1.62
CA ASP A 277 -1.16 -7.62 -1.51
C ASP A 277 -2.62 -7.31 -1.90
N GLY A 278 -3.26 -6.40 -1.17
CA GLY A 278 -4.64 -6.00 -1.42
C GLY A 278 -5.26 -5.23 -0.26
N MET A 279 -6.37 -4.54 -0.54
CA MET A 279 -7.09 -3.72 0.44
C MET A 279 -7.58 -4.53 1.66
N ALA A 280 -7.91 -3.84 2.75
CA ALA A 280 -8.57 -4.46 3.89
C ALA A 280 -9.91 -5.09 3.47
N GLY A 281 -10.24 -6.24 4.05
CA GLY A 281 -11.50 -6.95 3.76
C GLY A 281 -11.49 -7.84 2.51
N THR A 282 -10.40 -7.92 1.74
CA THR A 282 -10.30 -8.81 0.56
C THR A 282 -10.09 -10.29 0.90
N GLY A 283 -9.96 -10.64 2.18
CA GLY A 283 -9.88 -12.03 2.65
C GLY A 283 -8.48 -12.65 2.64
N LYS A 284 -7.40 -11.86 2.53
CA LYS A 284 -6.01 -12.35 2.46
C LYS A 284 -5.67 -13.32 3.61
N THR A 285 -5.87 -12.86 4.84
CA THR A 285 -5.54 -13.64 6.05
C THR A 285 -6.40 -14.88 6.18
N ILE A 286 -7.73 -14.78 5.97
CA ILE A 286 -8.62 -15.95 6.07
C ILE A 286 -8.34 -17.00 4.97
N LEU A 287 -7.99 -16.59 3.75
CA LEU A 287 -7.56 -17.50 2.68
C LEU A 287 -6.27 -18.23 3.04
N ALA A 288 -5.27 -17.51 3.57
CA ALA A 288 -4.00 -18.08 3.99
C ALA A 288 -4.18 -19.07 5.15
N LEU A 289 -5.01 -18.72 6.15
CA LEU A 289 -5.33 -19.60 7.28
C LEU A 289 -6.04 -20.87 6.81
N ALA A 290 -7.04 -20.73 5.93
CA ALA A 290 -7.78 -21.86 5.38
C ALA A 290 -6.86 -22.81 4.58
N ALA A 291 -5.99 -22.26 3.72
CA ALA A 291 -4.99 -23.05 3.00
C ALA A 291 -3.98 -23.73 3.92
N GLY A 292 -3.49 -23.01 4.95
CA GLY A 292 -2.56 -23.57 5.93
C GLY A 292 -3.18 -24.73 6.73
N LEU A 293 -4.43 -24.58 7.18
CA LEU A 293 -5.16 -25.64 7.86
C LEU A 293 -5.38 -26.86 6.96
N GLU A 294 -5.85 -26.64 5.72
CA GLU A 294 -6.00 -27.70 4.72
C GLU A 294 -4.68 -28.45 4.47
N GLN A 295 -3.58 -27.71 4.36
CA GLN A 295 -2.28 -28.29 4.08
C GLN A 295 -1.65 -29.06 5.25
N VAL A 296 -1.95 -28.67 6.48
CA VAL A 296 -1.43 -29.34 7.69
C VAL A 296 -2.32 -30.49 8.14
N MET A 297 -3.63 -30.32 8.07
CA MET A 297 -4.59 -31.24 8.68
C MET A 297 -5.13 -32.28 7.70
N GLU A 298 -5.53 -31.87 6.49
CA GLU A 298 -6.13 -32.76 5.49
C GLU A 298 -5.06 -33.40 4.60
N SER A 299 -4.32 -32.58 3.84
CA SER A 299 -3.32 -33.10 2.89
C SER A 299 -2.02 -33.54 3.55
N ARG A 300 -1.73 -33.05 4.78
CA ARG A 300 -0.50 -33.32 5.54
C ARG A 300 0.78 -33.04 4.74
N ALA A 301 0.74 -32.02 3.88
CA ALA A 301 1.90 -31.52 3.14
C ALA A 301 2.90 -30.81 4.08
N PHE A 302 2.40 -30.25 5.19
CA PHE A 302 3.20 -29.64 6.24
C PHE A 302 2.86 -30.23 7.61
N ASP A 303 3.84 -30.23 8.50
CA ASP A 303 3.71 -30.74 9.87
C ASP A 303 3.03 -29.74 10.80
N LYS A 304 3.16 -28.44 10.53
CA LYS A 304 2.75 -27.34 11.41
C LYS A 304 2.29 -26.10 10.64
N LEU A 305 1.27 -25.42 11.16
CA LEU A 305 0.85 -24.07 10.75
C LEU A 305 1.35 -23.05 11.78
N ALA A 306 2.26 -22.17 11.37
CA ALA A 306 2.80 -21.12 12.24
C ALA A 306 2.38 -19.74 11.73
N ILE A 307 1.70 -18.97 12.57
CA ILE A 307 1.29 -17.60 12.28
C ILE A 307 2.17 -16.64 13.08
N TYR A 308 2.79 -15.72 12.38
CA TYR A 308 3.59 -14.65 12.94
C TYR A 308 2.90 -13.30 12.68
N ARG A 309 2.73 -12.50 13.73
CA ARG A 309 2.21 -11.13 13.60
C ARG A 309 3.16 -10.12 14.24
N PRO A 310 3.42 -8.95 13.63
CA PRO A 310 4.17 -7.88 14.28
C PRO A 310 3.37 -7.33 15.45
N VAL A 311 4.02 -7.22 16.61
CA VAL A 311 3.46 -6.52 17.77
C VAL A 311 3.69 -5.04 17.55
N VAL A 312 2.66 -4.34 17.08
CA VAL A 312 2.68 -2.88 17.04
C VAL A 312 2.06 -2.39 18.36
N PRO A 313 2.84 -1.76 19.25
CA PRO A 313 2.28 -1.22 20.48
C PRO A 313 1.30 -0.09 20.14
N VAL A 314 0.06 -0.20 20.64
CA VAL A 314 -0.93 0.87 20.52
C VAL A 314 -0.79 1.78 21.75
N GLY A 315 -0.21 2.97 21.57
CA GLY A 315 0.02 3.93 22.65
C GLY A 315 1.31 3.69 23.45
N LYS A 316 1.34 4.08 24.74
CA LYS A 316 2.53 3.98 25.63
C LYS A 316 2.77 2.58 26.23
N ALA A 317 1.97 1.58 25.86
CA ALA A 317 2.08 0.24 26.43
C ALA A 317 3.13 -0.58 25.67
N GLU A 318 4.34 -0.67 26.21
CA GLU A 318 5.31 -1.67 25.78
C GLU A 318 4.90 -3.05 26.35
N LEU A 319 5.10 -4.13 25.59
CA LEU A 319 4.76 -5.52 25.95
C LEU A 319 5.29 -5.93 27.35
N GLY A 320 6.36 -5.28 27.81
CA GLY A 320 6.95 -5.46 29.14
C GLY A 320 6.02 -5.12 30.32
N PHE A 321 5.01 -4.23 30.15
CA PHE A 321 4.21 -3.69 31.25
C PHE A 321 2.86 -4.36 31.50
N LEU A 322 2.41 -5.26 30.60
CA LEU A 322 1.20 -6.05 30.86
C LEU A 322 1.50 -7.11 31.96
N PRO A 323 0.63 -7.29 32.97
CA PRO A 323 0.73 -8.42 33.89
C PRO A 323 0.35 -9.72 33.16
N GLY A 324 0.95 -10.86 33.54
CA GLY A 324 0.62 -12.16 32.96
C GLY A 324 1.76 -12.86 32.21
N GLY A 325 1.46 -14.06 31.70
CA GLY A 325 2.35 -14.85 30.85
C GLY A 325 2.53 -14.23 29.45
N LEU A 326 3.52 -14.68 28.68
CA LEU A 326 3.77 -14.16 27.32
C LEU A 326 2.54 -14.29 26.41
N GLU A 327 1.79 -15.37 26.56
CA GLU A 327 0.58 -15.66 25.77
C GLU A 327 -0.55 -14.67 26.09
N GLU A 328 -0.82 -14.43 27.38
CA GLU A 328 -1.77 -13.40 27.85
C GLU A 328 -1.39 -11.98 27.37
N LYS A 329 -0.09 -11.74 27.19
CA LYS A 329 0.42 -10.47 26.64
C LYS A 329 0.29 -10.36 25.14
N LEU A 330 0.19 -11.45 24.39
CA LEU A 330 0.04 -11.42 22.93
C LEU A 330 -1.43 -11.49 22.51
N ASP A 331 -2.30 -11.97 23.40
CA ASP A 331 -3.72 -12.25 23.14
C ASP A 331 -4.48 -11.10 22.46
N PRO A 332 -4.35 -9.81 22.88
CA PRO A 332 -5.05 -8.71 22.20
C PRO A 332 -4.65 -8.51 20.73
N TRP A 333 -3.42 -8.87 20.37
CA TRP A 333 -2.91 -8.76 19.01
C TRP A 333 -3.23 -9.99 18.17
N MET A 334 -3.52 -11.13 18.79
CA MET A 334 -3.83 -12.37 18.08
C MET A 334 -5.33 -12.63 17.95
N THR A 335 -6.19 -11.85 18.64
CA THR A 335 -7.66 -12.02 18.64
C THR A 335 -8.25 -12.14 17.23
N ALA A 336 -7.87 -11.27 16.29
CA ALA A 336 -8.40 -11.32 14.92
C ALA A 336 -8.04 -12.62 14.16
N VAL A 337 -6.86 -13.18 14.44
CA VAL A 337 -6.43 -14.47 13.86
C VAL A 337 -7.19 -15.62 14.53
N HIS A 338 -7.35 -15.59 15.86
CA HIS A 338 -8.16 -16.55 16.60
C HIS A 338 -9.61 -16.56 16.11
N ASP A 339 -10.25 -15.40 15.97
CA ASP A 339 -11.62 -15.28 15.48
C ASP A 339 -11.78 -15.86 14.07
N ALA A 340 -10.79 -15.61 13.19
CA ALA A 340 -10.78 -16.18 11.84
C ALA A 340 -10.63 -17.71 11.85
N LEU A 341 -9.76 -18.26 12.70
CA LEU A 341 -9.58 -19.70 12.89
C LEU A 341 -10.85 -20.38 13.45
N VAL A 342 -11.51 -19.74 14.42
CA VAL A 342 -12.78 -20.19 14.98
C VAL A 342 -13.85 -20.22 13.90
N ALA A 343 -14.03 -19.12 13.15
CA ALA A 343 -15.04 -19.04 12.08
C ALA A 343 -14.85 -20.10 10.98
N LEU A 344 -13.59 -20.39 10.62
CA LEU A 344 -13.23 -21.45 9.67
C LEU A 344 -13.57 -22.85 10.19
N THR A 345 -13.45 -23.08 11.49
CA THR A 345 -13.60 -24.41 12.12
C THR A 345 -15.04 -24.70 12.54
N GLU A 346 -15.78 -23.70 13.04
CA GLU A 346 -17.22 -23.80 13.37
C GLU A 346 -18.04 -24.23 12.16
N SER A 347 -17.62 -23.83 10.95
CA SER A 347 -18.28 -24.20 9.70
C SER A 347 -18.22 -25.70 9.39
N ARG A 348 -17.36 -26.49 10.06
CA ARG A 348 -17.13 -27.92 9.76
C ARG A 348 -17.49 -28.88 10.91
N SER A 349 -17.44 -28.46 12.17
CA SER A 349 -17.72 -29.32 13.33
C SER A 349 -18.57 -28.62 14.38
N HIS A 350 -19.58 -29.32 14.92
CA HIS A 350 -20.40 -28.84 16.05
C HIS A 350 -19.69 -28.97 17.41
N ALA A 351 -18.48 -29.56 17.45
CA ALA A 351 -17.60 -29.46 18.61
C ALA A 351 -17.03 -28.04 18.69
N ASP A 352 -16.98 -27.47 19.90
CA ASP A 352 -16.49 -26.11 20.15
C ASP A 352 -15.16 -25.88 19.41
N ALA A 353 -15.16 -25.00 18.40
CA ALA A 353 -14.01 -24.74 17.55
C ALA A 353 -12.76 -24.38 18.35
N ARG A 354 -12.94 -23.80 19.55
CA ARG A 354 -11.85 -23.53 20.48
C ARG A 354 -11.15 -24.81 20.95
N VAL A 355 -11.91 -25.86 21.28
CA VAL A 355 -11.35 -27.15 21.70
C VAL A 355 -10.48 -27.75 20.59
N VAL A 356 -10.91 -27.67 19.34
CA VAL A 356 -10.13 -28.16 18.19
C VAL A 356 -8.82 -27.38 18.05
N LEU A 357 -8.86 -26.06 18.18
CA LEU A 357 -7.67 -25.20 18.08
C LEU A 357 -6.70 -25.41 19.26
N ASP A 358 -7.24 -25.61 20.46
CA ASP A 358 -6.46 -25.93 21.66
C ASP A 358 -5.75 -27.27 21.49
N GLU A 359 -6.46 -28.32 21.04
CA GLU A 359 -5.86 -29.62 20.72
C GLU A 359 -4.77 -29.53 19.64
N MET A 360 -4.97 -28.68 18.63
CA MET A 360 -3.97 -28.45 17.59
C MET A 360 -2.72 -27.77 18.16
N THR A 361 -2.90 -26.83 19.07
CA THR A 361 -1.80 -26.12 19.74
C THR A 361 -1.02 -27.05 20.67
N GLU A 362 -1.73 -27.85 21.48
CA GLU A 362 -1.13 -28.86 22.37
C GLU A 362 -0.31 -29.92 21.61
N ARG A 363 -0.74 -30.28 20.39
CA ARG A 363 -0.04 -31.23 19.50
C ARG A 363 1.03 -30.57 18.63
N ASP A 364 1.36 -29.30 18.87
CA ASP A 364 2.32 -28.50 18.09
C ASP A 364 1.98 -28.40 16.58
N LYS A 365 0.69 -28.53 16.22
CA LYS A 365 0.18 -28.38 14.85
C LYS A 365 -0.15 -26.94 14.50
N LEU A 366 -0.41 -26.11 15.49
CA LEU A 366 -0.75 -24.70 15.34
C LEU A 366 0.09 -23.86 16.32
N SER A 367 0.65 -22.74 15.87
CA SER A 367 1.27 -21.77 16.76
C SER A 367 1.02 -20.34 16.31
N LEU A 368 0.74 -19.47 17.28
CA LEU A 368 0.56 -18.03 17.09
C LEU A 368 1.68 -17.32 17.85
N GLU A 369 2.58 -16.66 17.13
CA GLU A 369 3.80 -16.09 17.70
C GLU A 369 4.01 -14.64 17.23
N ALA A 370 4.78 -13.86 17.98
CA ALA A 370 5.25 -12.55 17.50
C ALA A 370 6.39 -12.73 16.48
N VAL A 371 6.47 -11.87 15.47
CA VAL A 371 7.52 -11.94 14.43
C VAL A 371 8.94 -11.88 15.01
N THR A 372 9.14 -11.26 16.18
CA THR A 372 10.43 -11.25 16.88
C THR A 372 10.98 -12.63 17.22
N TYR A 373 10.12 -13.65 17.34
CA TYR A 373 10.49 -15.03 17.61
C TYR A 373 10.96 -15.78 16.36
N LEU A 374 10.81 -15.21 15.16
CA LEU A 374 11.31 -15.81 13.92
C LEU A 374 12.85 -15.83 13.88
N ARG A 375 13.49 -14.86 14.55
CA ARG A 375 14.92 -14.60 14.42
C ARG A 375 15.76 -15.79 14.90
N GLY A 376 16.59 -16.33 14.00
CA GLY A 376 17.50 -17.44 14.30
C GLY A 376 16.84 -18.81 14.35
N ARG A 377 15.56 -18.94 13.96
CA ARG A 377 14.88 -20.24 13.85
C ARG A 377 15.06 -20.84 12.47
N SER A 378 15.18 -22.17 12.44
CA SER A 378 15.01 -22.96 11.21
C SER A 378 13.61 -23.58 11.22
N LEU A 379 12.80 -23.24 10.23
CA LEU A 379 11.41 -23.71 10.11
C LEU A 379 11.36 -24.80 9.03
N HIS A 380 11.31 -26.05 9.47
CA HIS A 380 11.20 -27.22 8.58
C HIS A 380 9.76 -27.73 8.58
N GLY A 381 9.27 -28.14 7.41
CA GLY A 381 7.92 -28.73 7.28
C GLY A 381 6.80 -27.81 7.80
N THR A 382 7.00 -26.50 7.81
CA THR A 382 6.05 -25.55 8.43
C THR A 382 5.43 -24.67 7.36
N PHE A 383 4.09 -24.58 7.35
CA PHE A 383 3.36 -23.56 6.59
C PHE A 383 3.39 -22.27 7.41
N VAL A 384 4.09 -21.25 6.92
CA VAL A 384 4.31 -20.00 7.65
C VAL A 384 3.43 -18.89 7.09
N ILE A 385 2.66 -18.26 7.96
CA ILE A 385 1.89 -17.06 7.64
C ILE A 385 2.50 -15.89 8.39
N VAL A 386 2.90 -14.85 7.67
CA VAL A 386 3.29 -13.56 8.27
C VAL A 386 2.17 -12.57 7.99
N ASP A 387 1.31 -12.35 8.98
CA ASP A 387 0.17 -11.45 8.86
C ASP A 387 0.58 -10.00 9.16
N GLU A 388 -0.12 -9.04 8.56
CA GLU A 388 0.21 -7.60 8.66
C GLU A 388 1.67 -7.27 8.31
N ALA A 389 2.24 -7.98 7.33
CA ALA A 389 3.65 -7.88 6.95
C ALA A 389 4.07 -6.46 6.52
N GLN A 390 3.13 -5.59 6.11
CA GLN A 390 3.40 -4.19 5.81
C GLN A 390 3.89 -3.39 7.03
N ASN A 391 3.64 -3.88 8.25
CA ASN A 391 4.13 -3.27 9.49
C ASN A 391 5.56 -3.72 9.86
N LEU A 392 6.20 -4.58 9.05
CA LEU A 392 7.57 -5.03 9.28
C LEU A 392 8.60 -4.07 8.70
N GLU A 393 9.70 -3.89 9.44
CA GLU A 393 10.88 -3.22 8.88
C GLU A 393 11.63 -4.16 7.94
N PRO A 394 12.19 -3.68 6.80
CA PRO A 394 12.93 -4.52 5.86
C PRO A 394 14.10 -5.30 6.48
N THR A 395 14.69 -4.78 7.57
CA THR A 395 15.76 -5.42 8.34
C THR A 395 15.27 -6.64 9.12
N THR A 396 13.99 -6.69 9.50
CA THR A 396 13.41 -7.79 10.27
C THR A 396 13.31 -9.08 9.43
N LEU A 397 13.18 -8.96 8.10
CA LEU A 397 13.07 -10.10 7.17
C LEU A 397 14.40 -10.54 6.53
N LYS A 398 15.42 -9.67 6.53
CA LYS A 398 16.69 -9.88 5.81
C LYS A 398 17.79 -10.61 6.61
N THR A 399 17.46 -11.31 7.70
CA THR A 399 18.48 -11.92 8.55
C THR A 399 18.77 -13.37 8.18
#